data_AF-A0A221T0G0-F1
#
_entry.id   AF-A0A221T0G0-F1
#
_cell.length_a   1.000
_cell.length_b   1.000
_cell.length_c   1.000
_cell.angle_alpha   90.00
_cell.angle_beta   90.00
_cell.angle_gamma   90.00
#
_symmetry.space_group_name_H-M   'P 1'
#
loop_
_entity.id
_entity.type
_entity.pdbx_description
1 polymer ?
#
loop_
_entity_poly.entity_id
_entity_poly.type
_entity_poly.pdbx_seq_one_letter_code
_entity_poly.pdbx_strand_id
1 'polypeptide(L)'
;MQIHDHTTLDQQVGRRLTALTIGMDRLERRLSRGHGVLDSEGLVPIYLGDHLVPAPQFEDWDTVHSELADLERDVSGYPAGSRRAFLEDMLRSLKTAARLFEGEELSFKEKLEQLVGVPAAPVSPDQIAGIQADLDRLLQEAGYAHGTLAERTARWEAERYLPQDQLESTFTALMASAQQRTDSMIYPTGDYHMALNMVRGVPFTARCNFSVGQMDLNVDLNFTRSALKHLVAHEVFPGHSTQLLYTRDHAERGLSTADVLLCTANAVTGCIQEGIGDQGIHLIDWVDSTDDAIYMTLRRLRSSAATSGAWYQMGEGWAEDRVRDYLERTCFGQKVWIEGRIRFASYSFRGPFIASYWFGDEAVRTVRERITPQQRPAFIASLYGEMHSPRSLLMFQG
;
A
#
# COMPACT_ATOMS: atom_id res chain seq x y z
N MET A 1 -40.40 -2.91 16.47
CA MET A 1 -38.93 -2.82 16.57
C MET A 1 -38.42 -2.72 15.15
N GLN A 2 -38.13 -1.51 14.68
CA GLN A 2 -37.78 -1.25 13.29
C GLN A 2 -36.43 -1.93 13.00
N ILE A 3 -36.45 -2.92 12.11
CA ILE A 3 -35.25 -3.40 11.43
C ILE A 3 -34.87 -2.26 10.49
N HIS A 4 -34.07 -1.31 10.98
CA HIS A 4 -33.32 -0.46 10.06
C HIS A 4 -32.43 -1.40 9.26
N ASP A 5 -32.64 -1.43 7.95
CA ASP A 5 -31.86 -2.22 7.02
C ASP A 5 -30.37 -1.92 7.28
N HIS A 6 -29.64 -2.92 7.79
CA HIS A 6 -28.24 -2.76 8.17
C HIS A 6 -27.40 -2.22 6.99
N THR A 7 -27.82 -2.51 5.75
CA THR A 7 -27.21 -1.96 4.54
C THR A 7 -27.42 -0.45 4.40
N THR A 8 -28.61 0.07 4.73
CA THR A 8 -28.89 1.52 4.68
C THR A 8 -28.08 2.28 5.75
N LEU A 9 -27.98 1.72 6.96
CA LEU A 9 -27.15 2.31 8.02
C LEU A 9 -25.67 2.30 7.62
N ASP A 10 -25.18 1.20 7.05
CA ASP A 10 -23.77 1.10 6.65
C ASP A 10 -23.40 2.05 5.51
N GLN A 11 -24.31 2.25 4.56
CA GLN A 11 -24.16 3.27 3.52
C GLN A 11 -24.06 4.68 4.11
N GLN A 12 -24.86 5.02 5.13
CA GLN A 12 -24.80 6.31 5.80
C GLN A 12 -23.49 6.52 6.56
N VAL A 13 -23.05 5.51 7.31
CA VAL A 13 -21.79 5.56 8.06
C VAL A 13 -20.59 5.65 7.12
N GLY A 14 -20.54 4.84 6.06
CA GLY A 14 -19.49 4.92 5.06
C GLY A 14 -19.42 6.29 4.38
N ARG A 15 -20.59 6.87 4.05
CA ARG A 15 -20.67 8.23 3.51
C ARG A 15 -20.17 9.28 4.50
N ARG A 16 -20.56 9.20 5.78
CA ARG A 16 -20.11 10.13 6.83
C ARG A 16 -18.61 10.03 7.09
N LEU A 17 -18.08 8.82 7.18
CA LEU A 17 -16.64 8.56 7.30
C LEU A 17 -15.89 9.22 6.14
N THR A 18 -16.33 8.95 4.90
CA THR A 18 -15.75 9.55 3.68
C THR A 18 -15.76 11.06 3.72
N ALA A 19 -16.93 11.65 3.98
CA ALA A 19 -17.09 13.10 4.04
C ALA A 19 -16.16 13.71 5.09
N LEU A 20 -16.14 13.14 6.30
CA LEU A 20 -15.28 13.58 7.40
C LEU A 20 -13.79 13.52 7.00
N THR A 21 -13.33 12.41 6.44
CA THR A 21 -11.92 12.24 6.05
C THR A 21 -11.49 13.27 4.98
N ILE A 22 -12.32 13.52 3.97
CA ILE A 22 -12.02 14.56 2.96
C ILE A 22 -12.09 15.96 3.57
N GLY A 23 -13.02 16.19 4.50
CA GLY A 23 -13.12 17.45 5.25
C GLY A 23 -11.85 17.74 6.06
N MET A 24 -11.30 16.72 6.72
CA MET A 24 -10.01 16.81 7.44
C MET A 24 -8.86 17.15 6.49
N ASP A 25 -8.76 16.47 5.34
CA ASP A 25 -7.72 16.76 4.33
C ASP A 25 -7.80 18.22 3.85
N ARG A 26 -9.01 18.72 3.56
CA ARG A 26 -9.24 20.12 3.14
C ARG A 26 -8.91 21.13 4.24
N LEU A 27 -9.28 20.83 5.49
CA LEU A 27 -8.97 21.68 6.65
C LEU A 27 -7.45 21.83 6.81
N GLU A 28 -6.73 20.70 6.82
CA GLU A 28 -5.29 20.71 7.01
C GLU A 28 -4.57 21.44 5.87
N ARG A 29 -4.91 21.16 4.60
CA ARG A 29 -4.33 21.89 3.45
C ARG A 29 -4.54 23.41 3.55
N ARG A 30 -5.70 23.84 4.05
CA ARG A 30 -6.04 25.26 4.24
C ARG A 30 -5.23 25.89 5.37
N LEU A 31 -5.17 25.26 6.54
CA LEU A 31 -4.47 25.79 7.71
C LEU A 31 -2.96 25.81 7.53
N SER A 32 -2.40 24.75 6.93
CA SER A 32 -0.97 24.57 6.78
C SER A 32 -0.35 25.33 5.59
N ARG A 33 -1.14 26.03 4.77
CA ARG A 33 -0.67 26.82 3.60
C ARG A 33 0.36 26.09 2.70
N GLY A 34 0.26 24.76 2.59
CA GLY A 34 1.21 23.93 1.83
C GLY A 34 2.61 23.77 2.45
N HIS A 35 2.81 24.11 3.73
CA HIS A 35 4.05 23.97 4.48
C HIS A 35 3.89 23.12 5.77
N GLY A 36 2.76 22.43 5.94
CA GLY A 36 2.48 21.58 7.10
C GLY A 36 3.18 20.23 7.05
N VAL A 37 2.84 19.34 7.99
CA VAL A 37 3.35 17.95 8.03
C VAL A 37 2.99 17.17 6.75
N LEU A 38 1.99 17.66 6.00
CA LEU A 38 1.64 17.21 4.67
C LEU A 38 2.50 17.93 3.61
N ASP A 39 3.43 17.19 3.00
CA ASP A 39 3.89 17.50 1.64
C ASP A 39 2.70 17.47 0.65
N SER A 40 2.93 17.81 -0.62
CA SER A 40 1.92 17.91 -1.70
C SER A 40 0.81 16.82 -1.76
N GLU A 41 1.04 15.62 -1.24
CA GLU A 41 0.10 14.48 -1.31
C GLU A 41 -1.10 14.56 -0.35
N GLY A 42 -0.97 15.13 0.86
CA GLY A 42 -2.07 15.22 1.84
C GLY A 42 -2.48 13.91 2.56
N LEU A 43 -3.59 13.94 3.33
CA LEU A 43 -4.19 12.77 4.00
C LEU A 43 -4.83 11.83 2.97
N VAL A 44 -5.48 12.41 1.95
CA VAL A 44 -6.16 11.68 0.87
C VAL A 44 -5.54 12.11 -0.47
N PRO A 45 -4.43 11.48 -0.91
CA PRO A 45 -3.76 11.81 -2.16
C PRO A 45 -4.59 11.69 -3.43
N ILE A 46 -5.52 10.74 -3.48
CA ILE A 46 -6.42 10.55 -4.63
C ILE A 46 -7.84 10.42 -4.10
N TYR A 47 -8.74 11.24 -4.63
CA TYR A 47 -10.17 11.15 -4.33
C TYR A 47 -10.99 11.31 -5.62
N LEU A 48 -11.73 10.27 -5.97
CA LEU A 48 -12.58 10.24 -7.18
C LEU A 48 -14.07 10.46 -6.85
N GLY A 49 -14.39 10.81 -5.61
CA GLY A 49 -15.75 10.84 -5.07
C GLY A 49 -16.39 12.22 -4.96
N ASP A 50 -15.78 13.30 -5.48
CA ASP A 50 -16.25 14.69 -5.24
C ASP A 50 -17.73 14.92 -5.59
N HIS A 51 -18.23 14.22 -6.61
CA HIS A 51 -19.63 14.31 -7.05
C HIS A 51 -20.58 13.39 -6.27
N LEU A 52 -20.07 12.39 -5.54
CA LEU A 52 -20.85 11.42 -4.77
C LEU A 52 -20.98 11.81 -3.30
N VAL A 53 -19.86 12.20 -2.68
CA VAL A 53 -19.82 12.58 -1.27
C VAL A 53 -19.23 13.98 -1.15
N PRO A 54 -20.10 15.01 -0.93
CA PRO A 54 -19.63 16.35 -0.67
C PRO A 54 -18.94 16.39 0.69
N ALA A 55 -17.72 16.93 0.73
CA ALA A 55 -17.01 17.10 1.98
C ALA A 55 -17.49 18.36 2.73
N PRO A 56 -17.71 18.28 4.06
CA PRO A 56 -17.99 19.45 4.88
C PRO A 56 -16.80 20.41 4.87
N GLN A 57 -17.09 21.68 5.02
CA GLN A 57 -16.09 22.70 5.28
C GLN A 57 -15.92 22.83 6.80
N PHE A 58 -14.89 22.19 7.34
CA PHE A 58 -14.52 22.40 8.74
C PHE A 58 -13.77 23.72 8.90
N GLU A 59 -14.11 24.46 9.95
CA GLU A 59 -13.44 25.72 10.29
C GLU A 59 -12.26 25.51 11.26
N ASP A 60 -12.39 24.53 12.17
CA ASP A 60 -11.45 24.19 13.23
C ASP A 60 -11.38 22.68 13.50
N TRP A 61 -10.38 22.25 14.28
CA TRP A 61 -10.18 20.87 14.69
C TRP A 61 -11.16 20.41 15.80
N ASP A 62 -11.69 21.34 16.62
CA ASP A 62 -12.69 21.02 17.65
C ASP A 62 -13.95 20.40 17.02
N THR A 63 -14.41 20.96 15.90
CA THR A 63 -15.53 20.42 15.12
C THR A 63 -15.20 19.01 14.59
N VAL A 64 -13.97 18.80 14.09
CA VAL A 64 -13.52 17.48 13.60
C VAL A 64 -13.54 16.44 14.73
N HIS A 65 -13.03 16.79 15.92
CA HIS A 65 -13.04 15.90 17.08
C HIS A 65 -14.45 15.51 17.52
N SER A 66 -15.39 16.48 17.50
CA SER A 66 -16.79 16.19 17.79
C SER A 66 -17.37 15.22 16.77
N GLU A 67 -17.17 15.44 15.46
CA GLU A 67 -17.68 14.55 14.42
C GLU A 67 -17.06 13.13 14.49
N LEU A 68 -15.78 13.03 14.83
CA LEU A 68 -15.11 11.74 15.06
C LEU A 68 -15.69 10.99 16.26
N ALA A 69 -15.96 11.70 17.37
CA ALA A 69 -16.57 11.12 18.56
C ALA A 69 -18.02 10.67 18.30
N ASP A 70 -18.77 11.44 17.52
CA ASP A 70 -20.13 11.12 17.11
C ASP A 70 -20.17 9.87 16.23
N LEU A 71 -19.28 9.80 15.24
CA LEU A 71 -19.17 8.63 14.36
C LEU A 71 -18.72 7.38 15.14
N GLU A 72 -17.81 7.52 16.11
CA GLU A 72 -17.41 6.41 16.99
C GLU A 72 -18.57 5.86 17.83
N ARG A 73 -19.45 6.74 18.32
CA ARG A 73 -20.68 6.31 19.03
C ARG A 73 -21.57 5.47 18.12
N ASP A 74 -21.73 5.84 16.86
CA ASP A 74 -22.52 5.06 15.90
C ASP A 74 -21.87 3.70 15.59
N VAL A 75 -20.54 3.67 15.42
CA VAL A 75 -19.77 2.44 15.19
C VAL A 75 -19.84 1.49 16.39
N SER A 76 -19.97 1.99 17.61
CA SER A 76 -20.07 1.13 18.81
C SER A 76 -21.25 0.15 18.78
N GLY A 77 -22.33 0.53 18.08
CA GLY A 77 -23.53 -0.28 17.87
C GLY A 77 -23.42 -1.31 16.74
N TYR A 78 -22.31 -1.34 15.99
CA TYR A 78 -22.14 -2.30 14.90
C TYR A 78 -21.99 -3.74 15.40
N PRO A 79 -22.49 -4.73 14.63
CA PRO A 79 -22.18 -6.13 14.86
C PRO A 79 -20.67 -6.39 14.87
N ALA A 80 -20.22 -7.33 15.69
CA ALA A 80 -18.84 -7.78 15.65
C ALA A 80 -18.52 -8.42 14.29
N GLY A 81 -17.43 -8.01 13.65
CA GLY A 81 -17.05 -8.47 12.32
C GLY A 81 -15.98 -7.60 11.67
N SER A 82 -15.57 -7.97 10.45
CA SER A 82 -14.55 -7.24 9.68
C SER A 82 -14.92 -5.77 9.49
N ARG A 83 -16.18 -5.47 9.16
CA ARG A 83 -16.66 -4.09 8.95
C ARG A 83 -16.50 -3.22 10.18
N ARG A 84 -16.92 -3.69 11.36
CA ARG A 84 -16.71 -2.97 12.62
C ARG A 84 -15.23 -2.80 12.94
N ALA A 85 -14.43 -3.85 12.73
CA ALA A 85 -12.99 -3.80 12.96
C ALA A 85 -12.32 -2.72 12.09
N PHE A 86 -12.68 -2.66 10.81
CA PHE A 86 -12.21 -1.61 9.90
C PHE A 86 -12.61 -0.21 10.39
N LEU A 87 -13.88 0.01 10.72
CA LEU A 87 -14.38 1.32 11.15
C LEU A 87 -13.69 1.81 12.43
N GLU A 88 -13.51 0.93 13.42
CA GLU A 88 -12.76 1.23 14.65
C GLU A 88 -11.30 1.59 14.37
N ASP A 89 -10.63 0.85 13.49
CA ASP A 89 -9.22 1.09 13.14
C ASP A 89 -9.06 2.39 12.33
N MET A 90 -10.00 2.68 11.43
CA MET A 90 -9.99 3.91 10.64
C MET A 90 -10.27 5.13 11.52
N LEU A 91 -11.22 5.06 12.45
CA LEU A 91 -11.48 6.15 13.41
C LEU A 91 -10.26 6.43 14.29
N ARG A 92 -9.57 5.39 14.76
CA ARG A 92 -8.30 5.52 15.50
C ARG A 92 -7.23 6.21 14.65
N SER A 93 -7.12 5.84 13.38
CA SER A 93 -6.20 6.44 12.42
C SER A 93 -6.48 7.92 12.22
N LEU A 94 -7.75 8.29 11.97
CA LEU A 94 -8.16 9.68 11.78
C LEU A 94 -7.97 10.54 13.03
N LYS A 95 -8.29 10.03 14.22
CA LYS A 95 -8.00 10.75 15.48
C LYS A 95 -6.50 10.99 15.67
N THR A 96 -5.66 10.02 15.28
CA THR A 96 -4.20 10.16 15.34
C THR A 96 -3.69 11.15 14.30
N ALA A 97 -4.28 11.17 13.10
CA ALA A 97 -3.97 12.16 12.08
C ALA A 97 -4.35 13.58 12.53
N ALA A 98 -5.53 13.77 13.13
CA ALA A 98 -5.96 15.07 13.68
C ALA A 98 -4.93 15.62 14.70
N ARG A 99 -4.51 14.79 15.67
CA ARG A 99 -3.45 15.13 16.64
C ARG A 99 -2.16 15.61 15.97
N LEU A 100 -1.70 14.90 14.92
CA LEU A 100 -0.50 15.29 14.16
C LEU A 100 -0.68 16.63 13.43
N PHE A 101 -1.86 16.87 12.86
CA PHE A 101 -2.18 18.10 12.16
C PHE A 101 -2.36 19.31 13.11
N GLU A 102 -2.75 19.04 14.35
CA GLU A 102 -2.75 20.02 15.44
C GLU A 102 -1.35 20.30 16.02
N GLY A 103 -0.31 19.65 15.47
CA GLY A 103 1.09 19.87 15.82
C GLY A 103 1.62 19.00 16.96
N GLU A 104 0.88 17.96 17.38
CA GLU A 104 1.37 17.04 18.40
C GLU A 104 2.53 16.19 17.88
N GLU A 105 3.63 16.12 18.63
CA GLU A 105 4.77 15.25 18.32
C GLU A 105 4.50 13.83 18.81
N LEU A 106 4.08 12.94 17.90
CA LEU A 106 3.89 11.52 18.20
C LEU A 106 5.17 10.71 18.03
N SER A 107 5.36 9.72 18.90
CA SER A 107 6.44 8.73 18.75
C SER A 107 6.24 7.88 17.49
N PHE A 108 7.32 7.33 16.94
CA PHE A 108 7.23 6.41 15.79
C PHE A 108 6.36 5.18 16.10
N LYS A 109 6.41 4.70 17.34
CA LYS A 109 5.55 3.64 17.86
C LYS A 109 4.06 4.01 17.76
N GLU A 110 3.67 5.18 18.27
CA GLU A 110 2.27 5.62 18.21
C GLU A 110 1.80 5.76 16.76
N LYS A 111 2.64 6.28 15.87
CA LYS A 111 2.30 6.39 14.46
C LYS A 111 2.11 5.01 13.80
N LEU A 112 2.97 4.03 14.09
CA LEU A 112 2.78 2.68 13.55
C LEU A 112 1.49 2.03 14.07
N GLU A 113 1.25 2.07 15.38
CA GLU A 113 0.14 1.35 16.01
C GLU A 113 -1.22 2.04 15.84
N GLN A 114 -1.25 3.38 15.90
CA GLN A 114 -2.51 4.14 15.93
C GLN A 114 -2.86 4.80 14.60
N LEU A 115 -1.86 5.15 13.77
CA LEU A 115 -2.08 5.75 12.45
C LEU A 115 -2.08 4.68 11.34
N VAL A 116 -1.02 3.87 11.22
CA VAL A 116 -0.88 2.84 10.17
C VAL A 116 -1.58 1.53 10.53
N GLY A 117 -1.77 1.25 11.82
CA GLY A 117 -2.45 0.04 12.33
C GLY A 117 -1.60 -1.21 12.25
N VAL A 118 -0.30 -1.09 12.44
CA VAL A 118 0.68 -2.19 12.38
C VAL A 118 1.54 -2.25 13.64
N PRO A 119 2.13 -3.41 13.99
CA PRO A 119 3.00 -3.53 15.15
C PRO A 119 4.22 -2.59 15.09
N ALA A 120 4.51 -1.94 16.22
CA ALA A 120 5.72 -1.13 16.40
C ALA A 120 6.91 -2.01 16.82
N ALA A 121 7.42 -2.79 15.87
CA ALA A 121 8.53 -3.71 16.09
C ALA A 121 9.27 -3.96 14.76
N PRO A 122 10.55 -4.36 14.81
CA PRO A 122 11.22 -4.85 13.62
C PRO A 122 10.61 -6.19 13.21
N VAL A 123 10.75 -6.54 11.92
CA VAL A 123 10.46 -7.90 11.46
C VAL A 123 11.41 -8.88 12.14
N SER A 124 10.92 -10.04 12.54
CA SER A 124 11.72 -11.03 13.26
C SER A 124 12.98 -11.42 12.47
N PRO A 125 14.16 -11.49 13.11
CA PRO A 125 15.37 -11.98 12.48
C PRO A 125 15.20 -13.36 11.84
N ASP A 126 14.42 -14.26 12.44
CA ASP A 126 14.16 -15.60 11.91
C ASP A 126 13.31 -15.55 10.64
N GLN A 127 12.36 -14.61 10.54
CA GLN A 127 11.57 -14.41 9.32
C GLN A 127 12.44 -13.89 8.18
N ILE A 128 13.33 -12.93 8.46
CA ILE A 128 14.29 -12.40 7.49
C ILE A 128 15.25 -13.51 7.03
N ALA A 129 15.80 -14.29 7.95
CA ALA A 129 16.68 -15.41 7.65
C ALA A 129 15.97 -16.49 6.80
N GLY A 130 14.69 -16.76 7.08
CA GLY A 130 13.86 -17.65 6.26
C GLY A 130 13.72 -17.16 4.82
N ILE A 131 13.43 -15.86 4.62
CA ILE A 131 13.35 -15.27 3.28
C ILE A 131 14.70 -15.33 2.55
N GLN A 132 15.81 -15.10 3.27
CA GLN A 132 17.16 -15.24 2.71
C GLN A 132 17.46 -16.68 2.28
N ALA A 133 17.03 -17.67 3.06
CA ALA A 133 17.17 -19.09 2.71
C ALA A 133 16.33 -19.47 1.49
N ASP A 134 15.11 -18.95 1.36
CA ASP A 134 14.28 -19.13 0.17
C ASP A 134 14.92 -18.50 -1.08
N LEU A 135 15.44 -17.28 -0.94
CA LEU A 135 16.16 -16.59 -2.02
C LEU A 135 17.42 -17.36 -2.44
N ASP A 136 18.18 -17.85 -1.46
CA ASP A 136 19.36 -18.68 -1.67
C ASP A 136 19.02 -19.93 -2.49
N ARG A 137 17.99 -20.67 -2.08
CA ARG A 137 17.52 -21.86 -2.79
C ARG A 137 17.14 -21.56 -4.24
N LEU A 138 16.32 -20.52 -4.46
CA LEU A 138 15.89 -20.13 -5.81
C LEU A 138 17.05 -19.71 -6.71
N LEU A 139 18.03 -18.98 -6.16
CA LEU A 139 19.24 -18.59 -6.90
C LEU A 139 20.09 -19.82 -7.26
N GLN A 140 20.24 -20.79 -6.35
CA GLN A 140 20.94 -22.04 -6.65
C GLN A 140 20.23 -22.84 -7.75
N GLU A 141 18.90 -22.98 -7.67
CA GLU A 141 18.08 -23.64 -8.70
C GLU A 141 18.21 -22.95 -10.07
N ALA A 142 18.38 -21.62 -10.09
CA ALA A 142 18.63 -20.83 -11.30
C ALA A 142 20.10 -20.87 -11.79
N GLY A 143 20.98 -21.64 -11.14
CA GLY A 143 22.38 -21.81 -11.54
C GLY A 143 23.38 -20.83 -10.91
N TYR A 144 22.93 -19.93 -10.03
CA TYR A 144 23.80 -19.06 -9.25
C TYR A 144 24.30 -19.81 -8.01
N ALA A 145 25.30 -20.69 -8.17
CA ALA A 145 25.78 -21.58 -7.11
C ALA A 145 27.02 -21.06 -6.34
N HIS A 146 27.78 -20.12 -6.89
CA HIS A 146 29.07 -19.71 -6.34
C HIS A 146 29.05 -18.29 -5.75
N GLY A 147 29.71 -18.12 -4.60
CA GLY A 147 29.80 -16.84 -3.87
C GLY A 147 28.73 -16.67 -2.79
N THR A 148 28.82 -15.57 -2.07
CA THR A 148 27.84 -15.16 -1.05
C THR A 148 26.45 -14.93 -1.66
N LEU A 149 25.40 -14.89 -0.83
CA LEU A 149 24.04 -14.58 -1.28
C LEU A 149 23.97 -13.20 -1.96
N ALA A 150 24.70 -12.21 -1.43
CA ALA A 150 24.81 -10.87 -2.00
C ALA A 150 25.44 -10.89 -3.40
N GLU A 151 26.57 -11.57 -3.58
CA GLU A 151 27.26 -11.67 -4.88
C GLU A 151 26.40 -12.39 -5.93
N ARG A 152 25.66 -13.42 -5.52
CA ARG A 152 24.75 -14.15 -6.40
C ARG A 152 23.54 -13.33 -6.80
N THR A 153 22.95 -12.59 -5.87
CA THR A 153 21.85 -11.64 -6.14
C THR A 153 22.32 -10.56 -7.10
N ALA A 154 23.48 -9.94 -6.85
CA ALA A 154 24.03 -8.89 -7.72
C ALA A 154 24.32 -9.39 -9.14
N ARG A 155 24.86 -10.61 -9.28
CA ARG A 155 25.08 -11.23 -10.60
C ARG A 155 23.77 -11.51 -11.33
N TRP A 156 22.76 -12.05 -10.64
CA TRP A 156 21.43 -12.24 -11.21
C TRP A 156 20.82 -10.91 -11.68
N GLU A 157 20.85 -9.85 -10.86
CA GLU A 157 20.35 -8.53 -11.24
C GLU A 157 21.11 -7.95 -12.44
N ALA A 158 22.44 -8.14 -12.52
CA ALA A 158 23.26 -7.66 -13.63
C ALA A 158 23.00 -8.43 -14.93
N GLU A 159 22.88 -9.76 -14.89
CA GLU A 159 22.60 -10.59 -16.06
C GLU A 159 21.17 -10.41 -16.57
N ARG A 160 20.22 -10.10 -15.68
CA ARG A 160 18.80 -9.88 -16.00
C ARG A 160 18.43 -8.41 -16.13
N TYR A 161 19.43 -7.53 -16.17
CA TYR A 161 19.25 -6.10 -16.36
C TYR A 161 18.46 -5.82 -17.64
N LEU A 162 17.43 -4.99 -17.51
CA LEU A 162 16.63 -4.50 -18.62
C LEU A 162 17.18 -3.13 -19.05
N PRO A 163 17.77 -3.02 -20.26
CA PRO A 163 18.29 -1.76 -20.76
C PRO A 163 17.23 -0.66 -20.80
N GLN A 164 17.64 0.57 -20.50
CA GLN A 164 16.71 1.70 -20.37
C GLN A 164 15.93 1.97 -21.67
N ASP A 165 16.56 1.79 -22.83
CA ASP A 165 15.94 1.93 -24.16
C ASP A 165 14.89 0.85 -24.48
N GLN A 166 14.84 -0.23 -23.70
CA GLN A 166 13.84 -1.30 -23.83
C GLN A 166 12.68 -1.16 -22.83
N LEU A 167 12.76 -0.27 -21.83
CA LEU A 167 11.76 -0.14 -20.77
C LEU A 167 10.37 0.12 -21.30
N GLU A 168 10.20 1.08 -22.21
CA GLU A 168 8.88 1.50 -22.71
C GLU A 168 8.18 0.39 -23.50
N SER A 169 8.91 -0.27 -24.41
CA SER A 169 8.39 -1.39 -25.19
C SER A 169 8.03 -2.59 -24.29
N THR A 170 8.86 -2.87 -23.28
CA THR A 170 8.64 -3.96 -22.33
C THR A 170 7.44 -3.65 -21.41
N PHE A 171 7.34 -2.42 -20.92
CA PHE A 171 6.21 -1.93 -20.12
C PHE A 171 4.89 -2.11 -20.89
N THR A 172 4.85 -1.68 -22.15
CA THR A 172 3.64 -1.78 -22.99
C THR A 172 3.19 -3.23 -23.15
N ALA A 173 4.12 -4.15 -23.45
CA ALA A 173 3.80 -5.57 -23.61
C ALA A 173 3.35 -6.23 -22.28
N LEU A 174 3.99 -5.86 -21.17
CA LEU A 174 3.62 -6.32 -19.84
C LEU A 174 2.23 -5.81 -19.46
N MET A 175 1.93 -4.52 -19.67
CA MET A 175 0.65 -3.92 -19.34
C MET A 175 -0.49 -4.60 -20.10
N ALA A 176 -0.34 -4.85 -21.40
CA ALA A 176 -1.34 -5.56 -22.20
C ALA A 176 -1.62 -6.97 -21.64
N SER A 177 -0.57 -7.71 -21.27
CA SER A 177 -0.69 -9.05 -20.68
C SER A 177 -1.37 -9.00 -19.31
N ALA A 178 -1.03 -8.01 -18.49
CA ALA A 178 -1.59 -7.81 -17.16
C ALA A 178 -3.07 -7.43 -17.22
N GLN A 179 -3.44 -6.56 -18.18
CA GLN A 179 -4.81 -6.13 -18.43
C GLN A 179 -5.69 -7.32 -18.81
N GLN A 180 -5.26 -8.13 -19.79
CA GLN A 180 -6.02 -9.31 -20.22
C GLN A 180 -6.31 -10.26 -19.04
N ARG A 181 -5.32 -10.49 -18.18
CA ARG A 181 -5.49 -11.35 -17.00
C ARG A 181 -6.43 -10.70 -15.99
N THR A 182 -6.25 -9.41 -15.73
CA THR A 182 -7.10 -8.63 -14.81
C THR A 182 -8.55 -8.64 -15.25
N ASP A 183 -8.83 -8.42 -16.53
CA ASP A 183 -10.18 -8.46 -17.10
C ASP A 183 -10.85 -9.81 -16.90
N SER A 184 -10.07 -10.90 -16.99
CA SER A 184 -10.59 -12.26 -16.84
C SER A 184 -10.73 -12.74 -15.40
N MET A 185 -9.93 -12.21 -14.47
CA MET A 185 -9.78 -12.76 -13.12
C MET A 185 -10.26 -11.83 -12.00
N ILE A 186 -10.34 -10.52 -12.27
CA ILE A 186 -10.56 -9.48 -11.26
C ILE A 186 -11.73 -8.57 -11.65
N TYR A 187 -11.57 -7.77 -12.70
CA TYR A 187 -12.50 -6.70 -13.05
C TYR A 187 -12.30 -6.26 -14.50
N PRO A 188 -13.37 -6.02 -15.29
CA PRO A 188 -13.27 -5.53 -16.65
C PRO A 188 -12.78 -4.07 -16.67
N THR A 189 -11.51 -3.87 -16.98
CA THR A 189 -10.82 -2.56 -16.89
C THR A 189 -11.18 -1.59 -18.02
N GLY A 190 -11.88 -2.05 -19.07
CA GLY A 190 -12.29 -1.25 -20.21
C GLY A 190 -11.10 -0.72 -21.01
N ASP A 191 -11.24 0.49 -21.58
CA ASP A 191 -10.20 1.11 -22.41
C ASP A 191 -9.15 1.90 -21.60
N TYR A 192 -9.16 1.76 -20.27
CA TYR A 192 -8.16 2.41 -19.43
C TYR A 192 -6.77 1.86 -19.72
N HIS A 193 -5.78 2.75 -19.79
CA HIS A 193 -4.39 2.41 -20.01
C HIS A 193 -3.49 3.43 -19.31
N MET A 194 -2.23 3.06 -19.10
CA MET A 194 -1.20 3.97 -18.61
C MET A 194 -0.03 4.05 -19.59
N ALA A 195 0.60 5.22 -19.65
CA ALA A 195 1.90 5.41 -20.28
C ALA A 195 3.03 5.35 -19.25
N LEU A 196 4.21 4.86 -19.65
CA LEU A 196 5.39 4.92 -18.80
C LEU A 196 5.96 6.35 -18.81
N ASN A 197 6.14 6.94 -17.62
CA ASN A 197 6.82 8.22 -17.47
C ASN A 197 8.13 8.02 -16.70
N MET A 198 9.27 8.17 -17.37
CA MET A 198 10.57 7.99 -16.73
C MET A 198 10.99 9.26 -15.98
N VAL A 199 11.23 9.14 -14.68
CA VAL A 199 11.59 10.26 -13.79
C VAL A 199 12.93 9.98 -13.08
N ARG A 200 13.58 11.05 -12.59
CA ARG A 200 14.87 11.00 -11.87
C ARG A 200 14.82 11.87 -10.62
N GLY A 201 15.70 11.59 -9.66
CA GLY A 201 15.83 12.36 -8.43
C GLY A 201 14.64 12.25 -7.49
N VAL A 202 13.80 11.23 -7.66
CA VAL A 202 12.60 11.01 -6.85
C VAL A 202 12.85 9.99 -5.73
N PRO A 203 12.15 10.09 -4.58
CA PRO A 203 12.39 9.21 -3.42
C PRO A 203 11.67 7.85 -3.51
N PHE A 204 10.88 7.61 -4.56
CA PHE A 204 10.10 6.39 -4.76
C PHE A 204 10.66 5.54 -5.91
N THR A 205 10.24 4.28 -5.99
CA THR A 205 10.60 3.37 -7.09
C THR A 205 9.69 3.60 -8.30
N ALA A 206 8.37 3.55 -8.07
CA ALA A 206 7.34 3.87 -9.03
C ALA A 206 6.19 4.61 -8.33
N ARG A 207 5.30 5.22 -9.12
CA ARG A 207 4.09 5.86 -8.62
C ARG A 207 2.98 5.85 -9.67
N CYS A 208 1.80 5.44 -9.28
CA CYS A 208 0.56 5.57 -10.05
C CYS A 208 0.09 7.03 -10.09
N ASN A 209 0.06 7.62 -11.29
CA ASN A 209 -0.57 8.90 -11.57
C ASN A 209 -1.86 8.68 -12.38
N PHE A 210 -2.90 8.22 -11.68
CA PHE A 210 -4.14 7.73 -12.27
C PHE A 210 -4.86 8.77 -13.14
N SER A 211 -4.95 10.03 -12.69
CA SER A 211 -5.67 11.08 -13.42
C SER A 211 -4.98 11.50 -14.72
N VAL A 212 -3.66 11.35 -14.79
CA VAL A 212 -2.87 11.63 -16.01
C VAL A 212 -2.73 10.37 -16.88
N GLY A 213 -3.04 9.18 -16.35
CA GLY A 213 -2.84 7.91 -17.04
C GLY A 213 -1.34 7.59 -17.20
N GLN A 214 -0.55 7.80 -16.14
CA GLN A 214 0.89 7.57 -16.18
C GLN A 214 1.38 6.72 -14.99
N MET A 215 2.36 5.86 -15.26
CA MET A 215 3.19 5.25 -14.22
C MET A 215 4.54 5.96 -14.21
N ASP A 216 4.81 6.74 -13.16
CA ASP A 216 6.13 7.33 -12.95
C ASP A 216 7.10 6.23 -12.54
N LEU A 217 8.24 6.10 -13.21
CA LEU A 217 9.29 5.11 -12.91
C LEU A 217 10.62 5.82 -12.65
N ASN A 218 11.23 5.56 -11.49
CA ASN A 218 12.53 6.12 -11.14
C ASN A 218 13.66 5.40 -11.86
N VAL A 219 14.18 6.01 -12.93
CA VAL A 219 15.24 5.45 -13.77
C VAL A 219 16.67 5.74 -13.25
N ASP A 220 16.79 6.21 -12.01
CA ASP A 220 18.05 6.15 -11.26
C ASP A 220 18.29 4.76 -10.63
N LEU A 221 17.27 3.90 -10.68
CA LEU A 221 17.35 2.48 -10.32
C LEU A 221 17.49 1.61 -11.57
N ASN A 222 18.17 0.48 -11.39
CA ASN A 222 18.22 -0.59 -12.39
C ASN A 222 17.10 -1.58 -12.16
N PHE A 223 16.48 -2.06 -13.24
CA PHE A 223 15.38 -3.01 -13.20
C PHE A 223 15.71 -4.27 -13.99
N THR A 224 15.23 -5.40 -13.52
CA THR A 224 15.07 -6.60 -14.36
C THR A 224 13.70 -6.58 -15.03
N ARG A 225 13.48 -7.43 -16.03
CA ARG A 225 12.14 -7.61 -16.60
C ARG A 225 11.12 -8.05 -15.54
N SER A 226 11.50 -8.94 -14.62
CA SER A 226 10.64 -9.39 -13.52
C SER A 226 10.29 -8.26 -12.55
N ALA A 227 11.23 -7.33 -12.32
CA ALA A 227 10.97 -6.13 -11.54
C ALA A 227 9.92 -5.24 -12.20
N LEU A 228 10.08 -4.96 -13.50
CA LEU A 228 9.10 -4.17 -14.24
C LEU A 228 7.73 -4.85 -14.33
N LYS A 229 7.72 -6.18 -14.47
CA LYS A 229 6.49 -7.01 -14.46
C LYS A 229 5.72 -6.85 -13.15
N HIS A 230 6.40 -6.91 -12.01
CA HIS A 230 5.79 -6.66 -10.70
C HIS A 230 5.30 -5.21 -10.57
N LEU A 231 6.07 -4.22 -10.99
CA LEU A 231 5.66 -2.81 -10.93
C LEU A 231 4.42 -2.51 -11.79
N VAL A 232 4.34 -3.10 -12.99
CA VAL A 232 3.12 -3.04 -13.83
C VAL A 232 1.93 -3.64 -13.09
N ALA A 233 2.14 -4.76 -12.39
CA ALA A 233 1.07 -5.37 -11.60
C ALA A 233 0.66 -4.52 -10.39
N HIS A 234 1.61 -3.85 -9.75
CA HIS A 234 1.42 -3.04 -8.56
C HIS A 234 0.74 -1.70 -8.85
N GLU A 235 1.23 -0.95 -9.84
CA GLU A 235 0.74 0.40 -10.13
C GLU A 235 -0.48 0.40 -11.06
N VAL A 236 -0.57 -0.60 -11.95
CA VAL A 236 -1.55 -0.62 -13.05
C VAL A 236 -2.58 -1.75 -12.87
N PHE A 237 -2.23 -2.98 -13.28
CA PHE A 237 -3.17 -4.09 -13.42
C PHE A 237 -2.62 -5.36 -12.76
N PRO A 238 -3.22 -5.90 -11.67
CA PRO A 238 -4.50 -5.56 -11.07
C PRO A 238 -4.41 -4.60 -9.87
N GLY A 239 -3.30 -3.88 -9.70
CA GLY A 239 -3.03 -3.08 -8.51
C GLY A 239 -3.77 -1.73 -8.45
N HIS A 240 -3.07 -0.66 -8.12
CA HIS A 240 -3.67 0.63 -7.76
C HIS A 240 -4.66 1.18 -8.79
N SER A 241 -4.35 1.14 -10.09
CA SER A 241 -5.28 1.64 -11.10
C SER A 241 -6.56 0.80 -11.18
N THR A 242 -6.44 -0.52 -11.10
CA THR A 242 -7.61 -1.42 -11.06
C THR A 242 -8.44 -1.18 -9.82
N GLN A 243 -7.80 -0.98 -8.67
CA GLN A 243 -8.49 -0.64 -7.43
C GLN A 243 -9.32 0.64 -7.60
N LEU A 244 -8.73 1.70 -8.14
CA LEU A 244 -9.44 2.97 -8.38
C LEU A 244 -10.62 2.81 -9.36
N LEU A 245 -10.45 2.02 -10.43
CA LEU A 245 -11.53 1.72 -11.37
C LEU A 245 -12.66 0.94 -10.69
N TYR A 246 -12.31 -0.13 -9.96
CA TYR A 246 -13.26 -1.00 -9.28
C TYR A 246 -14.07 -0.22 -8.25
N THR A 247 -13.39 0.49 -7.34
CA THR A 247 -14.04 1.17 -6.20
C THR A 247 -14.92 2.30 -6.67
N ARG A 248 -14.50 3.04 -7.71
CA ARG A 248 -15.32 4.07 -8.34
C ARG A 248 -16.61 3.49 -8.93
N ASP A 249 -16.51 2.47 -9.78
CA ASP A 249 -17.69 1.83 -10.39
C ASP A 249 -18.65 1.28 -9.33
N HIS A 250 -18.12 0.59 -8.32
CA HIS A 250 -18.95 0.00 -7.27
C HIS A 250 -19.61 1.05 -6.37
N ALA A 251 -18.94 2.16 -6.06
CA ALA A 251 -19.54 3.26 -5.33
C ALA A 251 -20.60 4.00 -6.16
N GLU A 252 -20.35 4.28 -7.44
CA GLU A 252 -21.30 4.93 -8.35
C GLU A 252 -22.58 4.10 -8.52
N ARG A 253 -22.47 2.77 -8.50
CA ARG A 253 -23.60 1.83 -8.60
C ARG A 253 -24.26 1.50 -7.26
N GLY A 254 -23.74 2.02 -6.14
CA GLY A 254 -24.22 1.72 -4.79
C GLY A 254 -23.99 0.28 -4.33
N LEU A 255 -23.04 -0.44 -4.95
CA LEU A 255 -22.66 -1.80 -4.57
C LEU A 255 -21.66 -1.82 -3.40
N SER A 256 -20.87 -0.76 -3.25
CA SER A 256 -19.97 -0.54 -2.13
C SER A 256 -20.41 0.68 -1.33
N THR A 257 -19.99 0.76 -0.06
CA THR A 257 -20.10 1.99 0.73
C THR A 257 -19.09 3.02 0.23
N ALA A 258 -19.41 4.31 0.36
CA ALA A 258 -18.59 5.37 -0.23
C ALA A 258 -17.13 5.45 0.29
N ASP A 259 -16.83 4.84 1.44
CA ASP A 259 -15.46 4.80 1.99
C ASP A 259 -14.46 4.07 1.09
N VAL A 260 -14.91 3.24 0.14
CA VAL A 260 -14.03 2.64 -0.89
C VAL A 260 -13.34 3.66 -1.79
N LEU A 261 -13.81 4.89 -1.82
CA LEU A 261 -13.24 5.99 -2.58
C LEU A 261 -12.04 6.65 -1.88
N LEU A 262 -11.73 6.26 -0.64
CA LEU A 262 -10.63 6.83 0.13
C LEU A 262 -9.31 6.13 -0.20
N CYS A 263 -8.39 6.86 -0.84
CA CYS A 263 -6.98 6.49 -0.91
C CYS A 263 -6.22 7.27 0.14
N THR A 264 -6.08 6.72 1.35
CA THR A 264 -5.39 7.38 2.48
C THR A 264 -4.08 6.64 2.78
N ALA A 265 -3.03 7.01 2.04
CA ALA A 265 -1.74 6.34 2.10
C ALA A 265 -1.24 6.17 3.55
N ASN A 266 -1.14 7.24 4.33
CA ASN A 266 -0.55 7.12 5.67
C ASN A 266 -1.50 6.53 6.73
N ALA A 267 -2.73 6.15 6.39
CA ALA A 267 -3.71 5.57 7.31
C ALA A 267 -3.78 4.04 7.19
N VAL A 268 -4.62 3.41 8.04
CA VAL A 268 -4.78 1.94 8.10
C VAL A 268 -5.16 1.30 6.76
N THR A 269 -5.85 2.03 5.90
CA THR A 269 -6.30 1.54 4.58
C THR A 269 -5.19 1.54 3.55
N GLY A 270 -4.27 2.52 3.63
CA GLY A 270 -3.10 2.58 2.76
C GLY A 270 -2.24 1.34 2.88
N CYS A 271 -2.18 0.75 4.09
CA CYS A 271 -1.52 -0.53 4.31
C CYS A 271 -2.09 -1.65 3.41
N ILE A 272 -3.42 -1.79 3.33
CA ILE A 272 -4.03 -2.82 2.48
C ILE A 272 -3.97 -2.45 1.00
N GLN A 273 -4.04 -1.16 0.66
CA GLN A 273 -3.87 -0.66 -0.71
C GLN A 273 -2.50 -1.03 -1.28
N GLU A 274 -1.43 -0.85 -0.49
CA GLU A 274 -0.08 -1.34 -0.84
C GLU A 274 -0.06 -2.87 -0.94
N GLY A 275 -0.71 -3.57 -0.02
CA GLY A 275 -0.86 -5.03 -0.08
C GLY A 275 -1.51 -5.53 -1.37
N ILE A 276 -2.51 -4.82 -1.89
CA ILE A 276 -3.18 -5.14 -3.16
C ILE A 276 -2.20 -4.96 -4.33
N GLY A 277 -1.46 -3.84 -4.37
CA GLY A 277 -0.42 -3.64 -5.38
C GLY A 277 0.67 -4.71 -5.30
N ASP A 278 1.12 -5.01 -4.08
CA ASP A 278 2.21 -5.92 -3.80
C ASP A 278 1.88 -7.37 -4.18
N GLN A 279 0.67 -7.82 -3.86
CA GLN A 279 0.15 -9.14 -4.22
C GLN A 279 -0.48 -9.18 -5.61
N GLY A 280 -0.60 -8.05 -6.32
CA GLY A 280 -1.31 -7.96 -7.61
C GLY A 280 -0.85 -9.01 -8.61
N ILE A 281 0.46 -9.23 -8.74
CA ILE A 281 1.02 -10.25 -9.64
C ILE A 281 0.55 -11.68 -9.30
N HIS A 282 0.30 -11.98 -8.02
CA HIS A 282 -0.24 -13.26 -7.58
C HIS A 282 -1.77 -13.34 -7.73
N LEU A 283 -2.48 -12.21 -7.67
CA LEU A 283 -3.94 -12.15 -7.91
C LEU A 283 -4.32 -12.42 -9.37
N ILE A 284 -3.35 -12.36 -10.30
CA ILE A 284 -3.53 -12.72 -11.72
C ILE A 284 -2.65 -13.90 -12.16
N ASP A 285 -2.18 -14.71 -11.20
CA ASP A 285 -1.37 -15.92 -11.40
C ASP A 285 -0.22 -15.70 -12.40
N TRP A 286 0.54 -14.61 -12.18
CA TRP A 286 1.53 -14.09 -13.13
C TRP A 286 2.96 -14.15 -12.60
N VAL A 287 3.23 -14.96 -11.58
CA VAL A 287 4.58 -15.42 -11.24
C VAL A 287 4.77 -16.78 -11.91
N ASP A 288 5.31 -16.77 -13.13
CA ASP A 288 5.32 -17.93 -14.04
C ASP A 288 6.74 -18.34 -14.49
N SER A 289 7.77 -17.73 -13.89
CA SER A 289 9.17 -18.05 -14.16
C SER A 289 10.00 -18.07 -12.87
N THR A 290 11.15 -18.76 -12.92
CA THR A 290 12.13 -18.74 -11.82
C THR A 290 12.64 -17.33 -11.55
N ASP A 291 12.83 -16.50 -12.58
CA ASP A 291 13.25 -15.10 -12.42
C ASP A 291 12.19 -14.27 -11.66
N ASP A 292 10.90 -14.50 -11.93
CA ASP A 292 9.83 -13.84 -11.17
C ASP A 292 9.80 -14.31 -9.72
N ALA A 293 9.99 -15.61 -9.46
CA ALA A 293 10.06 -16.14 -8.11
C ALA A 293 11.25 -15.57 -7.32
N ILE A 294 12.42 -15.44 -7.95
CA ILE A 294 13.61 -14.80 -7.37
C ILE A 294 13.29 -13.33 -7.06
N TYR A 295 12.76 -12.59 -8.02
CA TYR A 295 12.43 -11.17 -7.83
C TYR A 295 11.43 -10.96 -6.69
N MET A 296 10.34 -11.73 -6.66
CA MET A 296 9.32 -11.60 -5.61
C MET A 296 9.89 -11.90 -4.22
N THR A 297 10.76 -12.90 -4.12
CA THR A 297 11.45 -13.22 -2.85
C THR A 297 12.42 -12.12 -2.43
N LEU A 298 13.20 -11.57 -3.38
CA LEU A 298 14.11 -10.45 -3.13
C LEU A 298 13.36 -9.17 -2.73
N ARG A 299 12.24 -8.87 -3.38
CA ARG A 299 11.37 -7.77 -2.98
C ARG A 299 10.90 -7.97 -1.54
N ARG A 300 10.42 -9.17 -1.19
CA ARG A 300 9.89 -9.46 0.14
C ARG A 300 10.96 -9.27 1.22
N LEU A 301 12.20 -9.65 0.93
CA LEU A 301 13.37 -9.37 1.76
C LEU A 301 13.65 -7.87 1.92
N ARG A 302 13.51 -7.09 0.83
CA ARG A 302 13.71 -5.64 0.83
C ARG A 302 12.63 -4.91 1.62
N SER A 303 11.35 -5.28 1.51
CA SER A 303 10.28 -4.67 2.32
C SER A 303 10.39 -5.03 3.80
N SER A 304 10.75 -6.28 4.13
CA SER A 304 10.98 -6.68 5.54
C SER A 304 12.15 -5.92 6.17
N ALA A 305 13.28 -5.81 5.45
CA ALA A 305 14.44 -5.10 5.94
C ALA A 305 14.21 -3.58 6.02
N ALA A 306 13.49 -2.99 5.05
CA ALA A 306 13.11 -1.58 5.11
C ALA A 306 12.24 -1.25 6.33
N THR A 307 11.29 -2.14 6.67
CA THR A 307 10.43 -2.02 7.85
C THR A 307 11.25 -2.06 9.14
N SER A 308 12.15 -3.04 9.28
CA SER A 308 13.07 -3.11 10.42
C SER A 308 14.03 -1.91 10.48
N GLY A 309 14.57 -1.49 9.35
CA GLY A 309 15.47 -0.34 9.25
C GLY A 309 14.81 0.95 9.72
N ALA A 310 13.55 1.18 9.34
CA ALA A 310 12.78 2.33 9.82
C ALA A 310 12.52 2.28 11.33
N TRP A 311 12.21 1.09 11.88
CA TRP A 311 12.09 0.91 13.32
C TRP A 311 13.42 1.18 14.05
N TYR A 312 14.53 0.65 13.55
CA TYR A 312 15.84 0.91 14.15
C TYR A 312 16.20 2.39 14.13
N GLN A 313 15.91 3.09 13.03
CA GLN A 313 16.17 4.51 12.90
C GLN A 313 15.27 5.35 13.82
N MET A 314 13.95 5.19 13.69
CA MET A 314 12.97 6.11 14.27
C MET A 314 12.41 5.64 15.61
N GLY A 315 12.39 4.33 15.86
CA GLY A 315 11.97 3.72 17.11
C GLY A 315 13.11 3.54 18.11
N GLU A 316 14.28 3.11 17.65
CA GLU A 316 15.45 2.84 18.52
C GLU A 316 16.58 3.88 18.43
N GLY A 317 16.47 4.87 17.53
CA GLY A 317 17.44 5.95 17.44
C GLY A 317 18.81 5.55 16.87
N TRP A 318 18.88 4.50 16.05
CA TRP A 318 20.12 4.14 15.36
C TRP A 318 20.54 5.27 14.41
N ALA A 319 21.84 5.59 14.39
CA ALA A 319 22.41 6.52 13.42
C ALA A 319 22.22 6.01 11.97
N GLU A 320 22.04 6.93 11.02
CA GLU A 320 21.76 6.60 9.61
C GLU A 320 22.80 5.65 8.99
N ASP A 321 24.10 5.82 9.31
CA ASP A 321 25.16 4.95 8.81
C ASP A 321 25.03 3.49 9.29
N ARG A 322 24.52 3.29 10.51
CA ARG A 322 24.25 1.96 11.06
C ARG A 322 23.04 1.31 10.38
N VAL A 323 22.00 2.10 10.08
CA VAL A 323 20.82 1.64 9.35
C VAL A 323 21.18 1.29 7.91
N ARG A 324 22.03 2.10 7.27
CA ARG A 324 22.58 1.83 5.94
C ARG A 324 23.33 0.50 5.89
N ASP A 325 24.27 0.29 6.81
CA ASP A 325 25.03 -0.97 6.90
C ASP A 325 24.10 -2.18 7.10
N TYR A 326 23.06 -2.04 7.93
CA TYR A 326 22.04 -3.07 8.10
C TYR A 326 21.31 -3.38 6.78
N LEU A 327 20.82 -2.38 6.06
CA LEU A 327 20.09 -2.55 4.81
C LEU A 327 20.97 -3.17 3.71
N GLU A 328 22.22 -2.71 3.58
CA GLU A 328 23.19 -3.24 2.62
C GLU A 328 23.47 -4.73 2.84
N ARG A 329 23.69 -5.13 4.10
CA ARG A 329 24.01 -6.52 4.47
C ARG A 329 22.79 -7.45 4.43
N THR A 330 21.61 -6.93 4.70
CA THR A 330 20.41 -7.76 4.89
C THR A 330 19.65 -8.01 3.60
N CYS A 331 19.47 -6.98 2.77
CA CYS A 331 18.54 -7.04 1.62
C CYS A 331 19.14 -6.69 0.27
N PHE A 332 20.45 -6.41 0.23
CA PHE A 332 21.19 -6.20 -1.02
C PHE A 332 20.54 -5.11 -1.90
N GLY A 333 20.02 -4.05 -1.26
CA GLY A 333 19.36 -2.94 -1.95
C GLY A 333 20.34 -2.09 -2.75
N GLN A 334 19.88 -1.51 -3.86
CA GLN A 334 20.66 -0.51 -4.60
C GLN A 334 20.89 0.73 -3.72
N LYS A 335 22.07 1.35 -3.82
CA LYS A 335 22.45 2.52 -3.00
C LYS A 335 21.39 3.63 -3.02
N VAL A 336 20.91 4.00 -4.20
CA VAL A 336 19.85 5.02 -4.39
C VAL A 336 18.58 4.65 -3.62
N TRP A 337 18.18 3.38 -3.67
CA TRP A 337 17.01 2.89 -2.94
C TRP A 337 17.23 2.95 -1.42
N ILE A 338 18.39 2.52 -0.92
CA ILE A 338 18.73 2.56 0.52
C ILE A 338 18.70 3.99 1.06
N GLU A 339 19.33 4.93 0.33
CA GLU A 339 19.29 6.37 0.67
C GLU A 339 17.87 6.92 0.69
N GLY A 340 17.04 6.50 -0.27
CA GLY A 340 15.62 6.82 -0.32
C GLY A 340 14.87 6.34 0.93
N ARG A 341 15.09 5.08 1.36
CA ARG A 341 14.40 4.49 2.52
C ARG A 341 14.80 5.14 3.85
N ILE A 342 16.08 5.44 4.05
CA ILE A 342 16.57 6.16 5.24
C ILE A 342 15.93 7.55 5.33
N ARG A 343 15.91 8.29 4.21
CA ARG A 343 15.27 9.61 4.16
C ARG A 343 13.77 9.50 4.38
N PHE A 344 13.12 8.52 3.74
CA PHE A 344 11.68 8.31 3.83
C PHE A 344 11.23 8.04 5.27
N ALA A 345 11.96 7.21 6.02
CA ALA A 345 11.64 6.89 7.41
C ALA A 345 11.59 8.13 8.33
N SER A 346 12.39 9.17 8.04
CA SER A 346 12.47 10.40 8.83
C SER A 346 11.30 11.37 8.62
N TYR A 347 10.46 11.20 7.60
CA TYR A 347 9.31 12.10 7.40
C TYR A 347 8.28 11.91 8.52
N SER A 348 7.88 13.01 9.18
CA SER A 348 7.03 12.93 10.37
C SER A 348 5.70 12.23 10.12
N PHE A 349 5.01 12.54 9.02
CA PHE A 349 3.73 11.89 8.67
C PHE A 349 3.90 10.67 7.77
N ARG A 350 4.84 10.71 6.81
CA ARG A 350 5.00 9.66 5.79
C ARG A 350 5.90 8.51 6.20
N GLY A 351 6.88 8.74 7.08
CA GLY A 351 7.86 7.72 7.45
C GLY A 351 7.26 6.41 7.96
N PRO A 352 6.24 6.43 8.85
CA PRO A 352 5.58 5.21 9.33
C PRO A 352 4.98 4.35 8.21
N PHE A 353 4.59 4.96 7.08
CA PHE A 353 3.99 4.25 5.94
C PHE A 353 4.95 3.24 5.30
N ILE A 354 6.26 3.32 5.56
CA ILE A 354 7.21 2.32 5.07
C ILE A 354 6.87 0.89 5.52
N ALA A 355 6.21 0.76 6.67
CA ALA A 355 5.78 -0.53 7.22
C ALA A 355 4.60 -1.13 6.42
N SER A 356 3.84 -0.31 5.68
CA SER A 356 2.72 -0.75 4.84
C SER A 356 3.15 -1.74 3.76
N TYR A 357 4.32 -1.54 3.15
CA TYR A 357 4.87 -2.44 2.12
C TYR A 357 5.16 -3.85 2.62
N TRP A 358 5.34 -4.04 3.93
CA TRP A 358 5.54 -5.37 4.51
C TRP A 358 4.23 -5.91 5.09
N PHE A 359 3.60 -5.16 5.99
CA PHE A 359 2.40 -5.65 6.68
C PHE A 359 1.18 -5.73 5.76
N GLY A 360 1.06 -4.85 4.77
CA GLY A 360 0.05 -4.90 3.74
C GLY A 360 0.19 -6.13 2.86
N ASP A 361 1.40 -6.33 2.33
CA ASP A 361 1.78 -7.51 1.55
C ASP A 361 1.46 -8.80 2.32
N GLU A 362 1.93 -8.92 3.56
CA GLU A 362 1.69 -10.10 4.40
C GLU A 362 0.21 -10.29 4.75
N ALA A 363 -0.57 -9.23 4.96
CA ALA A 363 -2.00 -9.34 5.24
C ALA A 363 -2.77 -9.91 4.05
N VAL A 364 -2.56 -9.37 2.85
CA VAL A 364 -3.21 -9.85 1.62
C VAL A 364 -2.71 -11.26 1.27
N ARG A 365 -1.39 -11.50 1.38
CA ARG A 365 -0.76 -12.82 1.15
C ARG A 365 -1.34 -13.89 2.06
N THR A 366 -1.47 -13.59 3.36
CA THR A 366 -1.99 -14.53 4.37
C THR A 366 -3.41 -15.00 4.01
N VAL A 367 -4.29 -14.08 3.60
CA VAL A 367 -5.65 -14.46 3.20
C VAL A 367 -5.61 -15.21 1.87
N ARG A 368 -4.88 -14.71 0.86
CA ARG A 368 -4.76 -15.33 -0.47
C ARG A 368 -4.26 -16.78 -0.41
N GLU A 369 -3.29 -17.07 0.47
CA GLU A 369 -2.71 -18.41 0.62
C GLU A 369 -3.59 -19.35 1.47
N ARG A 370 -4.47 -18.79 2.30
CA ARG A 370 -5.40 -19.56 3.15
C ARG A 370 -6.65 -20.02 2.39
N ILE A 371 -7.15 -19.22 1.45
CA ILE A 371 -8.43 -19.47 0.78
C ILE A 371 -8.34 -20.58 -0.27
N THR A 372 -9.45 -21.27 -0.50
CA THR A 372 -9.59 -22.26 -1.57
C THR A 372 -9.90 -21.60 -2.92
N PRO A 373 -9.72 -22.30 -4.06
CA PRO A 373 -10.12 -21.78 -5.37
C PRO A 373 -11.60 -21.37 -5.45
N GLN A 374 -12.49 -22.04 -4.73
CA GLN A 374 -13.93 -21.74 -4.69
C GLN A 374 -14.24 -20.43 -3.94
N GLN A 375 -13.41 -20.08 -2.96
CA GLN A 375 -13.54 -18.85 -2.16
C GLN A 375 -12.89 -17.64 -2.83
N ARG A 376 -12.06 -17.85 -3.87
CA ARG A 376 -11.35 -16.77 -4.58
C ARG A 376 -12.27 -15.66 -5.09
N PRO A 377 -13.42 -15.93 -5.75
CA PRO A 377 -14.28 -14.85 -6.24
C PRO A 377 -14.81 -13.97 -5.10
N ALA A 378 -15.20 -14.57 -3.97
CA ALA A 378 -15.65 -13.83 -2.80
C ALA A 378 -14.52 -13.01 -2.17
N PHE A 379 -13.30 -13.55 -2.14
CA PHE A 379 -12.13 -12.82 -1.67
C PHE A 379 -11.81 -11.61 -2.54
N ILE A 380 -11.82 -11.75 -3.87
CA ILE A 380 -11.61 -10.62 -4.79
C ILE A 380 -12.69 -9.55 -4.60
N ALA A 381 -13.96 -9.97 -4.51
CA ALA A 381 -15.06 -9.04 -4.30
C ALA A 381 -14.94 -8.26 -2.98
N SER A 382 -14.53 -8.92 -1.89
CA SER A 382 -14.28 -8.25 -0.61
C SER A 382 -13.03 -7.37 -0.66
N LEU A 383 -11.91 -7.87 -1.20
CA LEU A 383 -10.63 -7.16 -1.25
C LEU A 383 -10.71 -5.83 -2.01
N TYR A 384 -11.45 -5.78 -3.11
CA TYR A 384 -11.61 -4.57 -3.93
C TYR A 384 -12.90 -3.79 -3.64
N GLY A 385 -13.96 -4.46 -3.17
CA GLY A 385 -15.28 -3.85 -2.96
C GLY A 385 -15.56 -3.36 -1.55
N GLU A 386 -14.66 -3.62 -0.60
CA GLU A 386 -14.77 -3.16 0.78
C GLU A 386 -13.48 -2.46 1.20
N MET A 387 -13.56 -1.56 2.19
CA MET A 387 -12.37 -1.01 2.83
C MET A 387 -11.92 -1.87 3.99
N HIS A 388 -10.59 -2.00 4.11
CA HIS A 388 -9.95 -2.86 5.09
C HIS A 388 -8.82 -2.13 5.83
N SER A 389 -8.70 -2.42 7.12
CA SER A 389 -7.46 -2.40 7.88
C SER A 389 -6.77 -3.79 7.84
N PRO A 390 -5.48 -3.91 8.21
CA PRO A 390 -4.81 -5.21 8.34
C PRO A 390 -5.59 -6.20 9.22
N ARG A 391 -6.12 -5.73 10.35
CA ARG A 391 -6.93 -6.55 11.27
C ARG A 391 -8.21 -7.04 10.60
N SER A 392 -8.96 -6.15 9.94
CA SER A 392 -10.24 -6.50 9.33
C SER A 392 -10.10 -7.48 8.16
N LEU A 393 -9.07 -7.33 7.32
CA LEU A 393 -8.85 -8.23 6.17
C LEU A 393 -8.56 -9.66 6.64
N LEU A 394 -7.73 -9.80 7.68
CA LEU A 394 -7.35 -11.11 8.23
C LEU A 394 -8.55 -11.89 8.78
N MET A 395 -9.68 -11.23 9.07
CA MET A 395 -10.92 -11.87 9.53
C MET A 395 -11.69 -12.59 8.43
N PHE A 396 -11.36 -12.40 7.15
CA PHE A 396 -12.06 -13.04 6.02
C PHE A 396 -12.08 -14.58 6.13
N GLN A 397 -13.25 -15.22 6.16
CA GLN A 397 -13.39 -16.68 6.33
C GLN A 397 -13.70 -17.45 5.04
N GLY A 398 -13.97 -16.75 3.93
CA GLY A 398 -14.18 -17.32 2.60
C GLY A 398 -15.50 -18.04 2.37
#